data_AF-A0A448XUC1-F1
#
_entry.id   AF-A0A448XUC1-F1
#
_cell.length_a   1.000
_cell.length_b   1.000
_cell.length_c   1.000
_cell.angle_alpha   90.00
_cell.angle_beta   90.00
_cell.angle_gamma   90.00
#
_symmetry.space_group_name_H-M   'P 1'
#
loop_
_entity.id
_entity.type
_entity.pdbx_description
1 polymer ?
#
loop_
_entity_poly.entity_id
_entity_poly.type
_entity_poly.pdbx_seq_one_letter_code
_entity_poly.pdbx_strand_id
1 'polypeptide(L)'
;MFELLLHTIPVLFAIGSFWSNTERKLLLLNLGLCVALASLLAFEQAWGGAIVITVAGLSTTYRIVTQKLLPAYATYIILTLMTVLVASINTLTGKTGLLELMPVLTFMVYRFGELHCKEAGLRTCMIIGSVNFTVYGVATQTWGLAITEALFAISNAWYYVKLRKQLAALSV
;
A
#
# COMPACT_ATOMS: atom_id res chain seq x y z
N MET A 1 5.34 25.35 -5.26
CA MET A 1 6.45 24.62 -4.57
C MET A 1 5.93 23.53 -3.65
N PHE A 2 4.96 23.81 -2.77
CA PHE A 2 4.40 22.80 -1.84
C PHE A 2 3.68 21.63 -2.55
N GLU A 3 2.88 21.91 -3.58
CA GLU A 3 2.20 20.90 -4.41
C GLU A 3 3.18 19.97 -5.13
N LEU A 4 4.23 20.52 -5.76
CA LEU A 4 5.30 19.74 -6.38
C LEU A 4 5.99 18.81 -5.35
N LEU A 5 6.18 19.29 -4.12
CA LEU A 5 6.78 18.54 -3.03
C LEU A 5 5.88 17.36 -2.62
N LEU A 6 4.57 17.57 -2.52
CA LEU A 6 3.58 16.54 -2.18
C LEU A 6 3.48 15.42 -3.25
N HIS A 7 3.72 15.72 -4.52
CA HIS A 7 3.79 14.70 -5.58
C HIS A 7 5.16 14.01 -5.67
N THR A 8 6.24 14.69 -5.27
CA THR A 8 7.61 14.15 -5.34
C THR A 8 7.92 13.24 -4.16
N ILE A 9 7.38 13.53 -2.97
CA ILE A 9 7.64 12.74 -1.75
C ILE A 9 7.26 11.25 -1.91
N PRO A 10 6.08 10.88 -2.46
CA PRO A 10 5.74 9.47 -2.69
C PRO A 10 6.76 8.75 -3.57
N VAL A 11 7.25 9.42 -4.62
CA VAL A 11 8.27 8.87 -5.53
C VAL A 11 9.60 8.65 -4.79
N LEU A 12 10.00 9.58 -3.92
CA LEU A 12 11.21 9.43 -3.10
C LEU A 12 11.10 8.25 -2.13
N PHE A 13 9.93 8.04 -1.51
CA PHE A 13 9.70 6.86 -0.67
C PHE A 13 9.71 5.56 -1.48
N ALA A 14 9.18 5.56 -2.70
CA ALA A 14 9.28 4.41 -3.61
C ALA A 14 10.73 4.10 -4.00
N ILE A 15 11.56 5.10 -4.26
CA ILE A 15 13.01 4.90 -4.47
C ILE A 15 13.66 4.35 -3.20
N GLY A 16 13.30 4.89 -2.03
CA GLY A 16 13.76 4.39 -0.73
C GLY A 16 13.43 2.92 -0.48
N SER A 17 12.38 2.38 -1.12
CA SER A 17 12.00 0.97 -1.03
C SER A 17 13.06 -0.01 -1.54
N PHE A 18 13.98 0.44 -2.39
CA PHE A 18 15.13 -0.38 -2.79
C PHE A 18 16.09 -0.69 -1.64
N TRP A 19 16.01 0.00 -0.51
CA TRP A 19 16.80 -0.30 0.70
C TRP A 19 15.99 -1.03 1.80
N SER A 20 14.76 -1.48 1.48
CA SER A 20 13.84 -2.20 2.39
C SER A 20 14.19 -3.68 2.60
N ASN A 21 15.43 -3.93 3.01
CA ASN A 21 15.97 -5.28 3.24
C ASN A 21 15.26 -6.09 4.34
N THR A 22 14.38 -5.47 5.14
CA THR A 22 13.68 -6.12 6.26
C THR A 22 12.20 -5.73 6.27
N GLU A 23 11.36 -6.59 6.85
CA GLU A 23 9.93 -6.31 7.05
C GLU A 23 9.69 -4.95 7.72
N ARG A 24 10.41 -4.63 8.79
CA ARG A 24 10.25 -3.37 9.52
C ARG A 24 10.57 -2.14 8.66
N LYS A 25 11.59 -2.22 7.79
CA LYS A 25 11.94 -1.12 6.88
C LYS A 25 10.85 -0.94 5.81
N LEU A 26 10.32 -2.04 5.28
CA LEU A 26 9.20 -2.01 4.34
C LEU A 26 7.96 -1.36 4.96
N LEU A 27 7.61 -1.73 6.20
CA LEU A 27 6.48 -1.14 6.92
C LEU A 27 6.70 0.36 7.21
N LEU A 28 7.91 0.78 7.60
CA LEU A 28 8.23 2.20 7.82
C LEU A 28 8.07 3.02 6.54
N LEU A 29 8.50 2.48 5.40
CA LEU A 29 8.33 3.14 4.11
C LEU A 29 6.85 3.19 3.70
N ASN A 30 6.10 2.12 3.95
CA ASN A 30 4.66 2.13 3.71
C ASN A 30 3.94 3.16 4.61
N LEU A 31 4.36 3.30 5.88
CA LEU A 31 3.83 4.34 6.77
C LEU A 31 4.16 5.75 6.24
N GLY A 32 5.39 5.97 5.77
CA GLY A 32 5.80 7.22 5.13
C GLY A 32 4.95 7.54 3.89
N LEU A 33 4.69 6.55 3.04
CA LEU A 33 3.78 6.66 1.90
C LEU A 33 2.36 7.01 2.33
N CYS A 34 1.83 6.36 3.37
CA CYS A 34 0.50 6.71 3.90
C CYS A 34 0.45 8.17 4.38
N VAL A 35 1.45 8.65 5.11
CA VAL A 35 1.49 10.05 5.59
C VAL A 35 1.56 11.03 4.43
N ALA A 36 2.41 10.75 3.44
CA ALA A 36 2.58 11.60 2.26
C ALA A 36 1.28 11.67 1.43
N LEU A 37 0.66 10.52 1.15
CA LEU A 37 -0.59 10.45 0.39
C LEU A 37 -1.78 11.03 1.15
N ALA A 38 -1.88 10.81 2.47
CA ALA A 38 -2.94 11.43 3.28
C ALA A 38 -2.83 12.97 3.26
N SER A 39 -1.60 13.49 3.33
CA SER A 39 -1.32 14.92 3.27
C SER A 39 -1.65 15.53 1.89
N LEU A 40 -1.29 14.82 0.82
CA LEU A 40 -1.65 15.21 -0.55
C LEU A 40 -3.18 15.24 -0.74
N LEU A 41 -3.88 14.18 -0.34
CA LEU A 41 -5.33 14.08 -0.49
C LEU A 41 -6.09 15.09 0.37
N ALA A 42 -5.59 15.40 1.58
CA ALA A 42 -6.17 16.45 2.41
C ALA A 42 -6.00 17.83 1.76
N PHE A 43 -4.84 18.10 1.14
CA PHE A 43 -4.59 19.35 0.42
C PHE A 43 -5.50 19.50 -0.81
N GLU A 44 -5.71 18.41 -1.56
CA GLU A 44 -6.63 18.34 -2.70
C GLU A 44 -8.13 18.31 -2.31
N GLN A 45 -8.45 18.45 -1.02
CA GLN A 45 -9.82 18.35 -0.47
C GLN A 45 -10.51 16.99 -0.73
N ALA A 46 -9.74 15.95 -1.08
CA ALA A 46 -10.17 14.58 -1.26
C ALA A 46 -10.27 13.84 0.09
N TRP A 47 -11.07 14.38 1.01
CA TRP A 47 -11.17 13.93 2.42
C TRP A 47 -11.49 12.45 2.58
N GLY A 48 -12.28 11.87 1.68
CA GLY A 48 -12.58 10.44 1.71
C GLY A 48 -11.32 9.58 1.55
N GLY A 49 -10.47 9.92 0.58
CA GLY A 49 -9.19 9.26 0.39
C GLY A 49 -8.22 9.52 1.55
N ALA A 50 -8.19 10.75 2.07
CA ALA A 50 -7.36 11.10 3.22
C ALA A 50 -7.69 10.27 4.48
N ILE A 51 -8.98 10.06 4.77
CA ILE A 51 -9.43 9.23 5.91
C ILE A 51 -9.03 7.78 5.71
N VAL A 52 -9.27 7.21 4.53
CA VAL A 52 -8.91 5.82 4.20
C VAL A 52 -7.41 5.58 4.40
N ILE A 53 -6.57 6.49 3.88
CA ILE A 53 -5.12 6.37 3.99
C ILE A 53 -4.65 6.57 5.44
N THR A 54 -5.32 7.44 6.21
CA THR A 54 -5.03 7.60 7.63
C THR A 54 -5.29 6.31 8.40
N VAL A 55 -6.43 5.66 8.17
CA VAL A 55 -6.76 4.34 8.76
C VAL A 55 -5.72 3.29 8.35
N ALA A 56 -5.29 3.30 7.08
CA ALA A 56 -4.21 2.44 6.62
C ALA A 56 -2.90 2.71 7.38
N GLY A 57 -2.52 3.97 7.55
CA GLY A 57 -1.33 4.36 8.33
C GLY A 57 -1.39 3.94 9.80
N LEU A 58 -2.57 4.02 10.43
CA LEU A 58 -2.78 3.50 11.80
C LEU A 58 -2.57 1.98 11.87
N SER A 59 -3.06 1.23 10.87
CA SER A 59 -2.85 -0.23 10.79
C SER A 59 -1.36 -0.59 10.61
N THR A 60 -0.64 0.15 9.76
CA THR A 60 0.81 0.00 9.57
C THR A 60 1.56 0.32 10.86
N THR A 61 1.14 1.38 11.57
CA THR A 61 1.73 1.80 12.86
C THR A 61 1.56 0.70 13.91
N TYR A 62 0.35 0.13 14.02
CA TYR A 62 0.10 -1.01 14.91
C TYR A 62 1.07 -2.16 14.63
N ARG A 63 1.26 -2.49 13.35
CA ARG A 63 2.19 -3.55 12.92
C ARG A 63 3.64 -3.24 13.27
N ILE A 64 4.09 -2.00 13.07
CA ILE A 64 5.46 -1.56 13.40
C ILE A 64 5.73 -1.63 14.91
N VAL A 65 4.77 -1.19 15.73
CA VAL A 65 4.91 -1.09 17.20
C VAL A 65 4.80 -2.47 17.85
N THR A 66 3.81 -3.26 17.46
CA THR A 66 3.54 -4.55 18.13
C THR A 66 4.33 -5.71 17.54
N GLN A 67 4.73 -5.63 16.26
CA GLN A 67 5.29 -6.73 15.47
C GLN A 67 4.45 -8.02 15.49
N LYS A 68 3.15 -7.91 15.85
CA LYS A 68 2.23 -9.03 15.98
C LYS A 68 1.32 -9.14 14.77
N LEU A 69 1.10 -10.38 14.32
CA LEU A 69 0.13 -10.69 13.28
C LEU A 69 -1.25 -10.73 13.91
N LEU A 70 -2.23 -10.17 13.20
CA LEU A 70 -3.62 -10.32 13.59
C LEU A 70 -4.13 -11.71 13.20
N PRO A 71 -5.00 -12.30 14.03
CA PRO A 71 -5.70 -13.53 13.65
C PRO A 71 -6.61 -13.26 12.46
N ALA A 72 -6.82 -14.27 11.62
CA ALA A 72 -7.52 -14.15 10.34
C ALA A 72 -8.90 -13.46 10.47
N TYR A 73 -9.68 -13.80 11.50
CA TYR A 73 -10.99 -13.20 11.74
C TYR A 73 -10.91 -11.68 11.93
N ALA A 74 -9.93 -11.19 12.70
CA ALA A 74 -9.75 -9.77 12.97
C ALA A 74 -9.29 -9.03 11.71
N THR A 75 -8.41 -9.66 10.92
CA THR A 75 -7.99 -9.13 9.61
C THR A 75 -9.19 -8.99 8.68
N TYR A 76 -10.06 -10.00 8.57
CA TYR A 76 -11.23 -9.93 7.69
C TYR A 76 -12.25 -8.89 8.13
N ILE A 77 -12.45 -8.70 9.44
CA ILE A 77 -13.31 -7.63 9.97
C ILE A 77 -12.77 -6.26 9.55
N ILE A 78 -11.47 -6.01 9.75
CA ILE A 78 -10.83 -4.73 9.37
C ILE A 78 -10.93 -4.51 7.85
N LEU A 79 -10.64 -5.53 7.05
CA LEU A 79 -10.74 -5.45 5.60
C LEU A 79 -12.16 -5.13 5.14
N THR A 80 -13.17 -5.79 5.72
CA THR A 80 -14.57 -5.54 5.40
C THR A 80 -14.98 -4.11 5.76
N LEU A 81 -14.61 -3.64 6.95
CA LEU A 81 -14.90 -2.27 7.39
C LEU A 81 -14.24 -1.22 6.48
N MET A 82 -12.96 -1.41 6.13
CA MET A 82 -12.27 -0.50 5.21
C MET A 82 -12.90 -0.53 3.82
N THR A 83 -13.31 -1.70 3.34
CA THR A 83 -13.98 -1.86 2.04
C THR A 83 -15.31 -1.11 2.01
N VAL A 84 -16.15 -1.31 3.02
CA VAL A 84 -17.44 -0.63 3.13
C VAL A 84 -17.24 0.88 3.19
N LEU A 85 -16.23 1.35 3.94
CA LEU A 85 -15.91 2.77 4.03
C LEU A 85 -15.49 3.35 2.66
N VAL A 86 -14.58 2.70 1.94
CA VAL A 86 -14.15 3.15 0.60
C VAL A 86 -15.32 3.08 -0.39
N ALA A 87 -16.10 2.01 -0.39
CA ALA A 87 -17.27 1.86 -1.27
C ALA A 87 -18.33 2.93 -1.01
N SER A 88 -18.54 3.29 0.27
CA SER A 88 -19.47 4.36 0.65
C SER A 88 -19.01 5.71 0.13
N ILE A 89 -17.71 6.02 0.27
CA ILE A 89 -17.11 7.26 -0.26
C ILE A 89 -17.21 7.31 -1.80
N ASN A 90 -16.90 6.21 -2.49
CA ASN A 90 -16.99 6.13 -3.95
C ASN A 90 -18.43 6.34 -4.43
N THR A 91 -19.41 5.80 -3.71
CA THR A 91 -20.84 6.00 -4.00
C THR A 91 -21.25 7.47 -3.80
N LEU A 92 -20.83 8.10 -2.69
CA LEU A 92 -21.13 9.50 -2.41
C LEU A 92 -20.49 10.48 -3.41
N THR A 93 -19.35 10.10 -3.98
CA THR A 93 -18.62 10.91 -4.97
C THR A 93 -18.99 10.61 -6.43
N GLY A 94 -19.94 9.69 -6.66
CA GLY A 94 -20.39 9.30 -8.01
C GLY A 94 -19.37 8.47 -8.80
N LYS A 95 -18.32 7.97 -8.14
CA LYS A 95 -17.22 7.21 -8.73
C LYS A 95 -17.47 5.70 -8.64
N THR A 96 -18.48 5.22 -9.37
CA THR A 96 -18.93 3.80 -9.33
C THR A 96 -18.42 2.94 -10.49
N GLY A 97 -17.53 3.47 -11.32
CA GLY A 97 -16.94 2.73 -12.44
C GLY A 97 -16.07 1.55 -11.97
N LEU A 98 -15.93 0.53 -12.82
CA LEU A 98 -15.06 -0.63 -12.54
C LEU A 98 -13.61 -0.23 -12.24
N LEU A 99 -13.15 0.88 -12.83
CA LEU A 99 -11.81 1.41 -12.63
C LEU A 99 -11.58 1.90 -11.18
N GLU A 100 -12.64 2.39 -10.54
CA GLU A 100 -12.63 2.90 -9.15
C GLU A 100 -12.67 1.77 -8.10
N LEU A 101 -12.88 0.53 -8.54
CA LEU A 101 -12.73 -0.68 -7.70
C LEU A 101 -11.28 -1.15 -7.61
N MET A 102 -10.41 -0.78 -8.56
CA MET A 102 -9.00 -1.18 -8.54
C MET A 102 -8.28 -0.67 -7.28
N PRO A 103 -8.42 0.61 -6.87
CA PRO A 103 -7.85 1.09 -5.60
C PRO A 103 -8.32 0.27 -4.40
N VAL A 104 -9.61 -0.10 -4.34
CA VAL A 104 -10.19 -0.89 -3.24
C VAL A 104 -9.49 -2.24 -3.13
N LEU A 105 -9.34 -2.94 -4.26
CA LEU A 105 -8.66 -4.23 -4.31
C LEU A 105 -7.20 -4.11 -3.88
N THR A 106 -6.48 -3.08 -4.33
CA THR A 106 -5.10 -2.85 -3.89
C THR A 106 -5.00 -2.64 -2.39
N PHE A 107 -5.88 -1.80 -1.82
CA PHE A 107 -5.92 -1.57 -0.38
C PHE A 107 -6.17 -2.85 0.40
N MET A 108 -7.12 -3.68 -0.03
CA MET A 108 -7.39 -4.96 0.61
C MET A 108 -6.15 -5.86 0.62
N VAL A 109 -5.51 -6.01 -0.53
CA VAL A 109 -4.34 -6.89 -0.69
C VAL A 109 -3.20 -6.39 0.20
N TYR A 110 -2.90 -5.09 0.19
CA TYR A 110 -1.86 -4.53 1.05
C TYR A 110 -2.15 -4.73 2.54
N ARG A 111 -3.37 -4.45 2.98
CA ARG A 111 -3.73 -4.61 4.40
C ARG A 111 -3.71 -6.07 4.84
N PHE A 112 -4.16 -6.99 3.98
CA PHE A 112 -4.07 -8.42 4.25
C PHE A 112 -2.60 -8.85 4.42
N GLY A 113 -1.74 -8.43 3.49
CA GLY A 113 -0.31 -8.70 3.57
C GLY A 113 0.32 -8.20 4.87
N GLU A 114 0.00 -6.97 5.28
CA GLU A 114 0.59 -6.37 6.48
C GLU A 114 0.08 -6.96 7.80
N LEU A 115 -1.21 -7.23 7.87
CA LEU A 115 -1.83 -7.64 9.13
C LEU A 115 -1.78 -9.15 9.35
N HIS A 116 -1.72 -9.95 8.28
CA HIS A 116 -1.86 -11.41 8.37
C HIS A 116 -0.69 -12.20 7.78
N CYS A 117 0.12 -11.63 6.88
CA CYS A 117 1.23 -12.37 6.29
C CYS A 117 2.58 -12.09 6.98
N LYS A 118 3.41 -13.13 7.03
CA LYS A 118 4.86 -12.99 7.28
C LYS A 118 5.53 -12.34 6.07
N GLU A 119 6.79 -11.91 6.20
CA GLU A 119 7.53 -11.14 5.19
C GLU A 119 7.37 -11.62 3.73
N ALA A 120 7.46 -12.93 3.45
CA ALA A 120 7.29 -13.45 2.08
C ALA A 120 5.87 -13.21 1.51
N GLY A 121 4.84 -13.41 2.33
CA GLY A 121 3.44 -13.16 1.95
C GLY A 121 3.15 -11.66 1.86
N LEU A 122 3.69 -10.86 2.79
CA LEU A 122 3.61 -9.39 2.74
C LEU A 122 4.16 -8.87 1.41
N ARG A 123 5.37 -9.29 1.01
CA ARG A 123 5.98 -8.87 -0.27
C ARG A 123 5.15 -9.30 -1.47
N THR A 124 4.54 -10.49 -1.43
CA THR A 124 3.64 -10.97 -2.49
C THR A 124 2.41 -10.08 -2.62
N CYS A 125 1.77 -9.76 -1.50
CA CYS A 125 0.63 -8.84 -1.47
C CYS A 125 1.02 -7.45 -1.98
N MET A 126 2.18 -6.92 -1.58
CA MET A 126 2.68 -5.64 -2.06
C MET A 126 2.90 -5.65 -3.57
N ILE A 127 3.44 -6.73 -4.16
CA ILE A 127 3.60 -6.85 -5.61
C ILE A 127 2.25 -6.83 -6.32
N ILE A 128 1.29 -7.67 -5.87
CA ILE A 128 -0.03 -7.78 -6.51
C ILE A 128 -0.77 -6.44 -6.48
N GLY A 129 -0.81 -5.80 -5.32
CA GLY A 129 -1.46 -4.51 -5.20
C GLY A 129 -0.76 -3.42 -6.00
N SER A 130 0.58 -3.40 -6.03
CA SER A 130 1.34 -2.39 -6.77
C SER A 130 1.15 -2.52 -8.28
N VAL A 131 1.12 -3.75 -8.79
CA VAL A 131 0.81 -3.99 -10.22
C VAL A 131 -0.59 -3.48 -10.55
N ASN A 132 -1.58 -3.79 -9.72
CA ASN A 132 -2.95 -3.33 -9.92
C ASN A 132 -3.05 -1.79 -9.90
N PHE A 133 -2.37 -1.13 -8.96
CA PHE A 133 -2.35 0.34 -8.89
C PHE A 133 -1.54 1.00 -10.01
N THR A 134 -0.51 0.33 -10.51
CA THR A 134 0.24 0.78 -11.68
C THR A 134 -0.67 0.84 -12.91
N VAL A 135 -1.45 -0.22 -13.15
CA VAL A 135 -2.41 -0.27 -14.25
C VAL A 135 -3.48 0.82 -14.10
N TYR A 136 -4.02 0.99 -12.89
CA TYR A 136 -4.94 2.08 -12.58
C TYR A 136 -4.34 3.44 -12.91
N GLY A 137 -3.12 3.73 -12.43
CA GLY A 137 -2.44 5.00 -12.68
C GLY A 137 -2.15 5.27 -14.15
N VAL A 138 -1.84 4.23 -14.95
CA VAL A 138 -1.71 4.37 -16.41
C VAL A 138 -3.06 4.70 -17.05
N ALA A 139 -4.12 4.00 -16.65
CA ALA A 139 -5.45 4.19 -17.22
C ALA A 139 -6.05 5.56 -16.89
N THR A 140 -5.77 6.10 -15.70
CA THR A 140 -6.18 7.46 -15.28
C THR A 140 -5.17 8.55 -15.66
N GLN A 141 -4.10 8.21 -16.40
CA GLN A 141 -3.01 9.13 -16.75
C GLN A 141 -2.34 9.81 -15.55
N THR A 142 -2.37 9.15 -14.38
CA THR A 142 -1.72 9.60 -13.14
C THR A 142 -0.31 9.03 -13.05
N TRP A 143 0.59 9.56 -13.87
CA TRP A 143 1.95 9.02 -14.04
C TRP A 143 2.78 8.94 -12.75
N GLY A 144 2.61 9.89 -11.83
CA GLY A 144 3.30 9.86 -10.53
C GLY A 144 2.93 8.63 -9.70
N LEU A 145 1.64 8.27 -9.66
CA LEU A 145 1.14 7.06 -9.01
C LEU A 145 1.67 5.81 -9.72
N ALA A 146 1.57 5.76 -11.05
CA ALA A 146 2.01 4.63 -11.85
C ALA A 146 3.51 4.33 -11.64
N ILE A 147 4.36 5.36 -11.64
CA ILE A 147 5.80 5.21 -11.43
C ILE A 147 6.11 4.76 -9.99
N THR A 148 5.46 5.39 -9.00
CA THR A 148 5.63 5.05 -7.58
C THR A 148 5.33 3.57 -7.34
N GLU A 149 4.20 3.10 -7.84
CA GLU A 149 3.73 1.73 -7.63
C GLU A 149 4.52 0.72 -8.47
N ALA A 150 4.94 1.08 -9.69
CA ALA A 150 5.83 0.23 -10.47
C ALA A 150 7.18 0.01 -9.77
N LEU A 151 7.78 1.08 -9.22
CA LEU A 151 9.03 0.99 -8.45
C LEU A 151 8.85 0.14 -7.18
N PHE A 152 7.70 0.28 -6.50
CA PHE A 152 7.38 -0.49 -5.32
C PHE A 152 7.15 -1.98 -5.63
N ALA A 153 6.53 -2.31 -6.77
CA ALA A 153 6.41 -3.68 -7.26
C ALA A 153 7.79 -4.29 -7.54
N ILE A 154 8.66 -3.56 -8.24
CA ILE A 154 10.00 -4.02 -8.62
C ILE A 154 10.86 -4.28 -7.39
N SER A 155 10.87 -3.35 -6.42
CA SER A 155 11.68 -3.50 -5.21
C SER A 155 11.21 -4.70 -4.38
N ASN A 156 9.89 -4.87 -4.21
CA ASN A 156 9.33 -6.01 -3.49
C ASN A 156 9.58 -7.34 -4.21
N ALA A 157 9.50 -7.37 -5.54
CA ALA A 157 9.82 -8.56 -6.34
C ALA A 157 11.29 -8.97 -6.19
N TRP A 158 12.22 -8.01 -6.25
CA TRP A 158 13.65 -8.27 -6.06
C TRP A 158 13.94 -8.89 -4.69
N TYR A 159 13.39 -8.31 -3.63
CA TYR A 159 13.57 -8.84 -2.29
C TYR A 159 12.85 -10.16 -2.03
N TYR A 160 11.69 -10.38 -2.66
CA TYR A 160 11.00 -11.66 -2.60
C TYR A 160 11.86 -12.79 -3.19
N VAL A 161 12.46 -12.56 -4.36
CA VAL A 161 13.38 -13.53 -4.99
C VAL A 161 14.59 -13.79 -4.09
N LYS A 162 15.18 -12.74 -3.50
CA LYS A 162 16.31 -12.87 -2.56
C LYS A 162 15.93 -13.71 -1.34
N LEU A 163 14.76 -13.45 -0.74
CA LEU A 163 14.25 -14.19 0.42
C LEU A 163 13.98 -15.67 0.08
N ARG A 164 13.39 -15.95 -1.08
CA ARG A 164 13.13 -17.33 -1.54
C ARG A 164 14.42 -18.10 -1.77
N LYS A 165 15.45 -17.46 -2.34
CA LYS A 165 16.78 -18.08 -2.51
C LYS A 165 17.43 -18.42 -1.16
N GLN A 166 17.31 -17.53 -0.17
CA GLN A 166 17.84 -17.78 1.18
C GLN A 166 17.10 -18.92 1.89
N LEU A 167 15.77 -18.96 1.79
CA LEU A 167 14.97 -20.05 2.37
C LEU A 167 15.28 -21.40 1.72
N ALA A 168 15.47 -21.42 0.39
CA ALA A 168 15.85 -22.64 -0.33
C ALA A 168 17.25 -23.14 0.06
N ALA A 169 18.19 -22.23 0.32
CA ALA A 169 19.54 -22.58 0.77
C ALA A 169 19.58 -23.10 2.21
N LEU A 170 18.61 -22.73 3.06
CA LEU A 170 18.49 -23.22 4.44
C LEU A 170 17.77 -24.57 4.55
N SER A 171 17.10 -25.02 3.48
CA SER A 171 16.40 -26.30 3.41
C SER A 171 17.23 -27.46 2.83
N VAL A 172 18.51 -27.19 2.52
CA VAL A 172 19.52 -28.16 2.07
C VAL A 172 20.48 -28.42 3.22
#